data_AF-A0A8J9VI80-F1
#
_entry.id   AF-A0A8J9VI80-F1
#
_cell.length_a   1.000
_cell.length_b   1.000
_cell.length_c   1.000
_cell.angle_alpha   90.00
_cell.angle_beta   90.00
_cell.angle_gamma   90.00
#
_symmetry.space_group_name_H-M   'P 1'
#
loop_
_entity.id
_entity.type
_entity.pdbx_description
1 polymer ?
#
loop_
_entity_poly.entity_id
_entity_poly.type
_entity_poly.pdbx_seq_one_letter_code
_entity_poly.pdbx_strand_id
1 'polypeptide(L)'
;MPTKSAYDKIALRQILSDAACRAIDDNGRLLPPSHAVYKTISNMMADKGSAITPKHIYTIINNNRAGFRDLIMEVFDIRERELSISVNDGNYSNEKCADQTK
;
A
#
# COMPACT_ATOMS: atom_id res chain seq x y z
N MET A 1 -13.78 8.75 -20.46
CA MET A 1 -14.11 7.58 -19.62
C MET A 1 -13.44 7.78 -18.27
N PRO A 2 -14.16 7.92 -17.14
CA PRO A 2 -13.49 8.06 -15.85
C PRO A 2 -12.83 6.73 -15.50
N THR A 3 -11.52 6.74 -15.33
CA THR A 3 -10.73 5.60 -14.84
C THR A 3 -11.12 5.33 -13.39
N LYS A 4 -12.14 4.49 -13.24
CA LYS A 4 -12.76 4.10 -11.96
C LYS A 4 -11.69 3.57 -11.02
N SER A 5 -11.32 4.34 -10.00
CA SER A 5 -10.66 3.76 -8.83
C SER A 5 -11.65 2.76 -8.23
N ALA A 6 -11.38 1.45 -8.39
CA ALA A 6 -12.35 0.38 -8.15
C ALA A 6 -12.73 0.17 -6.67
N TYR A 7 -12.29 1.04 -5.77
CA TYR A 7 -12.53 0.95 -4.33
C TYR A 7 -12.56 2.35 -3.70
N ASP A 8 -13.33 2.48 -2.61
CA ASP A 8 -13.39 3.71 -1.85
C ASP A 8 -12.13 3.87 -0.99
N LYS A 9 -11.32 4.88 -1.32
CA LYS A 9 -10.05 5.17 -0.62
C LYS A 9 -10.28 5.69 0.79
N ILE A 10 -11.36 6.44 1.01
CA ILE A 10 -11.68 7.04 2.31
C ILE A 10 -12.14 5.94 3.26
N ALA A 11 -13.00 5.04 2.78
CA ALA A 11 -13.43 3.85 3.51
C ALA A 11 -12.25 2.97 3.90
N LEU A 12 -11.35 2.68 2.94
CA LEU A 12 -10.17 1.86 3.20
C LEU A 12 -9.24 2.53 4.21
N ARG A 13 -9.06 3.85 4.12
CA ARG A 13 -8.28 4.63 5.09
C ARG A 13 -8.83 4.46 6.50
N GLN A 14 -10.13 4.65 6.67
CA GLN A 14 -10.79 4.52 7.98
C GLN A 14 -10.66 3.11 8.55
N ILE A 15 -10.83 2.08 7.71
CA ILE A 15 -10.71 0.68 8.14
C ILE A 15 -9.26 0.36 8.56
N LEU A 16 -8.27 0.81 7.79
CA LEU A 16 -6.86 0.55 8.10
C LEU A 16 -6.37 1.29 9.36
N SER A 17 -7.10 2.30 9.83
CA SER A 17 -6.84 2.94 11.13
C SER A 17 -7.35 2.11 12.32
N ASP A 18 -8.15 1.07 12.09
CA ASP A 18 -8.65 0.19 13.15
C ASP A 18 -7.62 -0.87 13.55
N ALA A 19 -7.44 -1.07 14.86
CA ALA A 19 -6.45 -2.02 15.39
C ALA A 19 -6.69 -3.48 14.95
N ALA A 20 -7.95 -3.88 14.73
CA ALA A 20 -8.27 -5.22 14.23
C ALA A 20 -7.92 -5.40 12.75
N CYS A 21 -7.64 -4.30 12.04
CA CYS A 21 -7.27 -4.26 10.63
C CYS A 21 -5.78 -3.97 10.42
N ARG A 22 -4.95 -4.08 11.46
CA ARG A 22 -3.52 -3.89 11.39
C ARG A 22 -2.87 -4.92 10.45
N ALA A 23 -2.52 -4.49 9.24
CA ALA A 23 -1.91 -5.33 8.21
C ALA A 23 -0.37 -5.43 8.29
N ILE A 24 0.25 -4.73 9.26
CA ILE A 24 1.71 -4.61 9.41
C ILE A 24 2.10 -5.08 10.82
N ASP A 25 3.20 -5.84 10.96
CA ASP A 25 3.71 -6.29 12.27
C ASP A 25 4.48 -5.20 13.03
N ASP A 26 4.97 -5.50 14.24
CA ASP A 26 5.71 -4.55 15.09
C ASP A 26 7.06 -4.11 14.49
N ASN A 27 7.58 -4.85 13.52
CA ASN A 27 8.79 -4.50 12.78
C ASN A 27 8.52 -3.71 11.49
N GLY A 28 7.27 -3.28 11.25
CA GLY A 28 6.93 -2.52 10.04
C GLY A 28 6.85 -3.36 8.76
N ARG A 29 6.82 -4.70 8.86
CA ARG A 29 6.69 -5.60 7.71
C ARG A 29 5.23 -5.96 7.47
N LEU A 30 4.88 -6.09 6.19
CA LEU A 30 3.54 -6.43 5.78
C LEU A 30 3.24 -7.91 6.12
N LEU A 31 2.08 -8.17 6.72
CA LEU A 31 1.64 -9.53 7.02
C LEU A 31 1.41 -10.32 5.72
N PRO A 32 1.61 -11.65 5.72
CA PRO A 32 1.46 -12.46 4.51
C PRO A 32 0.02 -12.40 3.97
N PRO A 33 -0.20 -12.50 2.65
CA PRO A 33 -1.52 -12.33 2.03
C PRO A 33 -2.58 -13.33 2.51
N SER A 34 -2.17 -14.47 3.06
CA SER A 34 -3.05 -15.48 3.67
C SER A 34 -3.52 -15.11 5.09
N HIS A 35 -3.01 -14.01 5.66
CA HIS A 35 -3.36 -13.58 7.01
C HIS A 35 -4.85 -13.18 7.09
N ALA A 36 -5.52 -13.58 8.17
CA ALA A 36 -6.96 -13.38 8.35
C ALA A 36 -7.36 -11.89 8.29
N VAL A 37 -6.45 -10.97 8.67
CA VAL A 37 -6.68 -9.52 8.63
C VAL A 37 -7.14 -9.02 7.25
N TYR A 38 -6.60 -9.57 6.15
CA TYR A 38 -6.99 -9.16 4.81
C TYR A 38 -8.41 -9.58 4.46
N LYS A 39 -8.89 -10.69 5.04
CA LYS A 39 -10.29 -11.12 4.95
C LYS A 39 -11.18 -10.20 5.78
N THR A 40 -10.75 -9.81 6.97
CA THR A 40 -11.47 -8.83 7.81
C THR A 40 -11.64 -7.50 7.09
N ILE A 41 -10.56 -6.92 6.55
CA ILE A 41 -10.59 -5.66 5.81
C ILE A 41 -11.49 -5.78 4.57
N SER A 42 -11.42 -6.91 3.84
CA SER A 42 -12.25 -7.18 2.66
C SER A 42 -13.74 -7.22 3.02
N ASN A 43 -14.11 -7.87 4.12
CA ASN A 43 -15.49 -7.92 4.60
C ASN A 43 -15.98 -6.52 5.02
N MET A 44 -15.17 -5.75 5.76
CA MET A 44 -15.55 -4.39 6.18
C MET A 44 -15.70 -3.43 4.98
N MET A 45 -14.88 -3.61 3.94
CA MET A 45 -15.02 -2.87 2.69
C MET A 45 -16.28 -3.27 1.91
N ALA A 46 -16.61 -4.56 1.89
CA ALA A 46 -17.84 -5.05 1.28
C ALA A 46 -19.08 -4.47 1.98
N ASP A 47 -19.05 -4.36 3.31
CA ASP A 47 -20.10 -3.72 4.12
C ASP A 47 -20.31 -2.23 3.75
N LYS A 48 -19.21 -1.54 3.41
CA LYS A 48 -19.22 -0.17 2.88
C LYS A 48 -19.52 -0.08 1.37
N GLY A 49 -19.93 -1.17 0.72
CA GLY A 49 -20.28 -1.23 -0.70
C GLY A 49 -19.09 -1.29 -1.66
N SER A 50 -17.87 -1.51 -1.14
CA SER A 50 -16.65 -1.67 -1.95
C SER A 50 -16.23 -3.13 -2.05
N ALA A 51 -16.47 -3.74 -3.21
CA ALA A 51 -16.08 -5.12 -3.47
C ALA A 51 -14.58 -5.22 -3.81
N ILE A 52 -13.73 -5.35 -2.77
CA ILE A 52 -12.31 -5.68 -2.93
C ILE A 52 -11.97 -7.01 -2.27
N THR A 53 -11.06 -7.77 -2.87
CA THR A 53 -10.62 -9.05 -2.35
C THR A 53 -9.45 -8.87 -1.37
N PRO A 54 -9.18 -9.85 -0.49
CA PRO A 54 -8.00 -9.87 0.38
C PRO A 54 -6.70 -9.63 -0.40
N LYS A 55 -6.58 -10.24 -1.59
CA LYS A 55 -5.42 -10.07 -2.49
C LYS A 55 -5.27 -8.63 -2.99
N HIS A 56 -6.37 -7.95 -3.30
CA HIS A 56 -6.31 -6.54 -3.70
C HIS A 56 -5.79 -5.65 -2.58
N ILE A 57 -6.25 -5.88 -1.34
CA ILE A 57 -5.82 -5.12 -0.16
C ILE A 57 -4.32 -5.29 0.06
N TYR A 58 -3.83 -6.54 0.05
CA TYR A 58 -2.40 -6.83 0.15
C TYR A 58 -1.61 -6.04 -0.90
N THR A 59 -2.01 -6.10 -2.17
CA THR A 59 -1.31 -5.39 -3.26
C THR A 59 -1.36 -3.86 -3.08
N ILE A 60 -2.47 -3.31 -2.61
CA ILE A 60 -2.64 -1.87 -2.37
C ILE A 60 -1.65 -1.39 -1.30
N ILE A 61 -1.57 -2.11 -0.17
CA ILE A 61 -0.68 -1.75 0.94
C ILE A 61 0.77 -2.03 0.57
N ASN A 62 1.08 -3.18 -0.06
CA ASN A 62 2.42 -3.57 -0.48
C ASN A 62 3.05 -2.54 -1.44
N ASN A 63 2.29 -2.05 -2.41
CA ASN A 63 2.76 -1.05 -3.37
C ASN A 63 2.64 0.38 -2.84
N ASN A 64 2.29 0.53 -1.56
CA ASN A 64 2.04 1.81 -0.90
C ASN A 64 1.16 2.76 -1.73
N ARG A 65 0.10 2.22 -2.37
CA ARG A 65 -0.77 3.04 -3.21
C ARG A 65 -1.46 4.08 -2.35
N ALA A 66 -1.36 5.35 -2.73
CA ALA A 66 -1.93 6.48 -1.97
C ALA A 66 -1.43 6.60 -0.51
N GLY A 67 -0.25 6.05 -0.18
CA GLY A 67 0.33 6.19 1.16
C GLY A 67 -0.33 5.33 2.24
N PHE A 68 -1.09 4.28 1.89
CA PHE A 68 -1.75 3.43 2.89
C PHE A 68 -0.78 2.73 3.83
N ARG A 69 0.43 2.38 3.37
CA ARG A 69 1.42 1.73 4.24
C ARG A 69 1.95 2.72 5.28
N ASP A 70 2.35 3.92 4.84
CA ASP A 70 2.81 4.98 5.74
C ASP A 70 1.75 5.36 6.75
N LEU A 71 0.50 5.48 6.32
CA LEU A 71 -0.63 5.74 7.20
C LEU A 71 -0.74 4.70 8.31
N ILE A 72 -0.67 3.40 7.99
CA ILE A 72 -0.75 2.34 8.99
C ILE A 72 0.42 2.48 9.98
N MET A 73 1.63 2.74 9.48
CA MET A 73 2.80 2.91 10.34
C MET A 73 2.67 4.12 11.27
N GLU A 74 2.16 5.25 10.75
CA GLU A 74 1.88 6.47 11.53
C GLU A 74 0.81 6.23 12.60
N VAL A 75 -0.33 5.63 12.22
CA VAL A 75 -1.46 5.37 13.14
C VAL A 75 -1.04 4.50 14.32
N PHE A 76 -0.17 3.52 14.10
CA PHE A 76 0.25 2.57 15.13
C PHE A 76 1.55 2.96 15.85
N ASP A 77 2.04 4.20 15.67
CA ASP A 77 3.36 4.68 16.15
C ASP A 77 4.49 3.68 15.87
N ILE A 78 4.40 2.96 14.74
CA ILE A 78 5.44 2.04 14.31
C ILE A 78 6.54 2.91 13.71
N ARG A 79 7.40 3.42 14.59
CA ARG A 79 8.59 4.15 14.17
C ARG A 79 9.39 3.21 13.30
N GLU A 80 9.55 3.61 12.05
CA GLU A 80 10.49 2.98 11.13
C GLU A 80 11.88 3.07 11.78
N ARG A 81 12.23 2.08 12.61
CA ARG A 81 13.59 1.87 13.06
C ARG A 81 14.35 1.44 11.83
N GLU A 82 14.81 2.44 11.09
CA GLU A 82 15.74 2.34 9.98
C GLU A 82 15.55 1.07 9.15
N LEU A 83 14.36 0.91 8.56
CA LEU A 83 14.28 0.11 7.35
C LEU A 83 14.98 0.95 6.28
N SER A 84 16.31 0.85 6.25
CA SER A 84 17.18 1.38 5.22
C SER A 84 16.73 0.81 3.87
N ILE A 85 15.72 1.44 3.29
CA ILE A 85 15.35 1.29 1.89
C ILE A 85 16.52 1.92 1.15
N SER A 86 17.46 1.08 0.74
CA SER A 86 18.26 1.32 -0.44
C SER A 86 17.28 1.75 -1.53
N VAL A 87 17.25 3.05 -1.80
CA VAL A 87 16.64 3.62 -2.98
C VAL A 87 17.50 3.08 -4.12
N ASN A 88 17.17 1.90 -4.62
CA ASN A 88 17.65 1.47 -5.92
C ASN A 88 16.91 2.33 -6.94
N ASP A 89 17.46 3.52 -7.16
CA ASP A 89 17.21 4.38 -8.31
C ASP A 89 17.62 3.58 -9.56
N GLY A 90 16.75 2.63 -9.92
CA GLY A 90 16.83 1.86 -11.15
C GLY A 90 16.48 2.80 -12.29
N ASN A 91 17.48 3.61 -12.65
CA ASN A 91 17.54 4.49 -13.81
C ASN A 91 17.09 3.74 -15.08
N TYR A 92 15.80 3.82 -15.38
CA TYR A 92 15.21 3.49 -16.67
C TYR A 92 14.79 4.80 -17.32
N SER A 93 15.75 5.47 -17.97
CA SER A 93 15.45 6.40 -19.06
C SER A 93 16.44 6.15 -20.18
N ASN A 94 15.86 5.56 -21.20
CA ASN A 94 16.44 5.15 -22.46
C ASN A 94 16.47 6.35 -23.44
N GLU A 95 17.54 6.40 -24.24
CA GLU A 95 17.69 7.04 -25.55
C GLU A 95 17.83 8.57 -25.74
N LYS A 96 19.07 8.90 -26.20
CA LYS A 96 19.48 9.74 -27.35
C LYS A 96 19.27 11.26 -27.29
N CYS A 97 20.41 11.97 -27.23
CA CYS A 97 20.62 13.17 -28.04
C CYS A 97 22.06 13.17 -28.56
N ALA A 98 22.20 13.27 -29.88
CA ALA A 98 23.47 13.46 -30.57
C ALA A 98 23.90 14.93 -30.41
N ASP A 99 25.19 15.18 -30.18
CA ASP A 99 25.85 16.34 -30.80
C ASP A 99 27.36 16.14 -30.95
N GLN A 100 27.86 16.68 -32.06
CA GLN A 100 29.20 16.58 -32.61
C GLN A 100 30.24 17.35 -31.78
N THR A 101 31.46 16.82 -31.72
CA THR A 101 32.79 17.47 -31.91
C THR A 101 33.83 16.56 -31.25
N LYS A 102 34.91 16.13 -31.92
CA LYS A 102 35.90 16.90 -32.66
C LYS A 102 36.68 15.96 -33.59
#